data_AF-A0A7S4RMU5-F1
#
_entry.id   AF-A0A7S4RMU5-F1
#
_cell.length_a   1.000
_cell.length_b   1.000
_cell.length_c   1.000
_cell.angle_alpha   90.00
_cell.angle_beta   90.00
_cell.angle_gamma   90.00
#
_symmetry.space_group_name_H-M   'P 1'
#
loop_
_entity.id
_entity.type
_entity.pdbx_description
1 polymer ?
#
loop_
_entity_poly.entity_id
_entity_poly.type
_entity_poly.pdbx_seq_one_letter_code
_entity_poly.pdbx_strand_id
1 'polypeptide(L)'
;VPFYKRTRSGKSVQVGLVYDHNSITTTTTTSDKKEDEVEDLYQLLVSVQKHHPDVKAVSSGAILSTYQRTRVESVCSRLQLTSLSYLWRGILYSQRTLL
;
A
#
# COMPACT_ATOMS: atom_id res chain seq x y z
N VAL A 1 8.64 2.90 21.44
CA VAL A 1 8.28 3.41 20.10
C VAL A 1 6.76 3.53 20.01
N PRO A 2 6.21 4.58 19.37
CA PRO A 2 4.77 4.72 19.20
C PRO A 2 4.22 3.56 18.36
N PHE A 3 3.07 3.02 18.76
CA PHE A 3 2.45 1.86 18.12
C PHE A 3 1.03 2.21 17.68
N TYR A 4 0.79 2.14 16.37
CA TYR A 4 -0.50 2.41 15.75
C TYR A 4 -1.06 1.11 15.16
N LYS A 5 -2.33 0.81 15.45
CA LYS A 5 -3.06 -0.32 14.85
C LYS A 5 -4.49 0.10 14.51
N ARG A 6 -5.03 -0.49 13.45
CA ARG A 6 -6.44 -0.41 13.08
C ARG A 6 -6.95 -1.81 12.75
N THR A 7 -8.20 -2.09 13.09
CA THR A 7 -8.87 -3.34 12.70
C THR A 7 -9.06 -3.36 11.18
N ARG A 8 -8.75 -4.48 10.54
CA ARG A 8 -9.03 -4.68 9.12
C ARG A 8 -10.50 -5.05 8.95
N SER A 9 -11.31 -4.12 8.44
CA SER A 9 -12.71 -4.34 8.09
C SER A 9 -12.91 -4.74 6.64
N GLY A 10 -12.02 -4.32 5.75
CA GLY A 10 -12.11 -4.59 4.33
C GLY A 10 -11.67 -6.00 3.93
N LYS A 11 -12.29 -6.49 2.85
CA LYS A 11 -11.95 -7.70 2.10
C LYS A 11 -10.91 -7.36 1.02
N SER A 12 -10.27 -8.38 0.47
CA SER A 12 -9.41 -8.23 -0.71
C SER A 12 -10.27 -8.08 -1.97
N VAL A 13 -10.66 -6.83 -2.30
CA VAL A 13 -11.56 -6.52 -3.41
C VAL A 13 -10.86 -6.71 -4.77
N GLN A 14 -9.63 -6.22 -4.90
CA GLN A 14 -8.82 -6.40 -6.11
C GLN A 14 -7.70 -7.39 -5.82
N VAL A 15 -7.73 -8.57 -6.44
CA VAL A 15 -6.72 -9.63 -6.28
C VAL A 15 -5.62 -9.65 -7.36
N GLY A 16 -5.74 -8.79 -8.39
CA GLY A 16 -4.80 -8.72 -9.50
C GLY A 16 -3.39 -8.27 -9.11
N LEU A 17 -2.41 -8.48 -9.99
CA LEU A 17 -1.02 -8.07 -9.71
C LEU A 17 -0.87 -6.54 -9.58
N VAL A 18 -1.62 -5.79 -10.37
CA VAL A 18 -1.70 -4.33 -10.30
C VAL A 18 -2.91 -3.97 -9.43
N TYR A 19 -2.74 -2.99 -8.56
CA TYR A 19 -3.83 -2.36 -7.81
C TYR A 19 -4.15 -1.02 -8.46
N ASP A 20 -5.41 -0.80 -8.82
CA ASP A 20 -5.86 0.46 -9.41
C ASP A 20 -7.07 1.01 -8.66
N HIS A 21 -6.82 2.02 -7.83
CA HIS A 21 -7.84 2.73 -7.06
C HIS A 21 -8.90 3.42 -7.93
N ASN A 22 -8.59 3.74 -9.20
CA ASN A 22 -9.52 4.41 -10.10
C ASN A 22 -10.51 3.41 -10.71
N SER A 23 -10.07 2.20 -11.05
CA SER A 23 -10.92 1.12 -11.59
C SER A 23 -12.09 0.75 -10.67
N ILE A 24 -11.89 0.83 -9.35
CA ILE A 24 -12.93 0.52 -8.34
C ILE A 24 -14.10 1.52 -8.41
N THR A 25 -13.89 2.73 -8.95
CA THR A 25 -14.94 3.75 -9.06
C THR A 25 -15.97 3.44 -10.14
N THR A 26 -15.59 2.66 -11.17
CA THR A 26 -16.41 2.51 -12.39
C THR A 26 -17.28 1.26 -12.36
N THR A 27 -16.91 0.24 -11.58
CA THR A 27 -17.60 -1.05 -11.52
C THR A 27 -18.18 -1.40 -10.14
N THR A 28 -17.81 -0.65 -9.09
CA THR A 28 -18.05 -1.08 -7.71
C THR A 28 -18.74 0.03 -6.92
N THR A 29 -19.87 -0.31 -6.30
CA THR A 29 -20.69 0.58 -5.48
C THR A 29 -19.88 1.20 -4.34
N THR A 30 -20.24 2.39 -3.86
CA THR A 30 -19.57 3.09 -2.75
C THR A 30 -19.43 2.27 -1.46
N SER A 31 -20.26 1.23 -1.30
CA SER A 31 -20.17 0.24 -0.22
C SER A 31 -18.90 -0.59 -0.28
N ASP A 32 -18.47 -1.00 -1.48
CA ASP A 32 -17.36 -1.94 -1.66
C ASP A 32 -16.00 -1.27 -1.45
N LYS A 33 -15.92 0.05 -1.66
CA LYS A 33 -14.74 0.85 -1.28
C LYS A 33 -14.53 0.93 0.23
N LYS A 34 -15.62 0.94 1.02
CA LYS A 34 -15.55 0.89 2.48
C LYS A 34 -15.16 -0.50 2.99
N GLU A 35 -15.32 -1.53 2.17
CA GLU A 35 -14.90 -2.89 2.44
C GLU A 35 -13.58 -3.27 1.74
N ASP A 36 -12.68 -2.33 1.43
CA ASP A 36 -11.35 -2.64 0.87
C ASP A 36 -10.25 -2.57 1.93
N GLU A 37 -9.47 -3.65 2.08
CA GLU A 37 -8.35 -3.72 3.03
C GLU A 37 -7.28 -2.63 2.77
N VAL A 38 -7.16 -2.17 1.53
CA VAL A 38 -6.20 -1.12 1.15
C VAL A 38 -6.62 0.24 1.70
N GLU A 39 -7.92 0.49 1.80
CA GLU A 39 -8.44 1.73 2.37
C GLU A 39 -8.29 1.75 3.90
N ASP A 40 -8.42 0.61 4.57
CA ASP A 40 -8.10 0.50 6.00
C ASP A 40 -6.64 0.91 6.29
N LEU A 41 -5.71 0.47 5.44
CA LEU A 41 -4.31 0.86 5.50
C LEU A 41 -4.11 2.35 5.23
N TYR A 42 -4.79 2.89 4.21
CA TYR A 42 -4.75 4.33 3.89
C TYR A 42 -5.17 5.17 5.10
N GLN A 43 -6.31 4.86 5.70
CA GLN A 43 -6.81 5.59 6.86
C GLN A 43 -5.82 5.49 8.03
N LEU A 44 -5.12 4.36 8.20
CA LEU A 44 -4.16 4.18 9.29
C LEU A 44 -2.98 5.12 9.09
N LEU A 45 -2.43 5.16 7.88
CA LEU A 45 -1.30 6.03 7.55
C LEU A 45 -1.67 7.52 7.60
N VAL A 46 -2.90 7.91 7.23
CA VAL A 46 -3.41 9.27 7.46
C VAL A 46 -3.33 9.64 8.93
N SER A 47 -3.78 8.74 9.83
CA SER A 47 -3.73 9.01 11.26
C SER A 47 -2.29 9.13 11.76
N VAL A 48 -1.36 8.32 11.26
CA VAL A 48 0.07 8.40 11.61
C VAL A 48 0.66 9.72 11.13
N GLN A 49 0.43 10.12 9.88
CA GLN A 49 0.93 11.38 9.32
C GLN A 49 0.38 12.61 10.06
N LYS A 50 -0.87 12.54 10.54
CA LYS A 50 -1.45 13.60 11.37
C LYS A 50 -0.74 13.76 12.72
N HIS A 51 -0.33 12.66 13.35
CA HIS A 51 0.42 12.68 14.61
C HIS A 51 1.92 12.93 14.41
N HIS A 52 2.45 12.59 13.23
CA HIS A 52 3.86 12.66 12.87
C HIS A 52 4.01 13.27 11.47
N PRO A 53 3.88 14.60 11.33
CA PRO A 53 3.93 15.29 10.04
C PRO A 53 5.31 15.25 9.37
N ASP A 54 6.35 14.86 10.12
CA ASP A 54 7.72 14.68 9.67
C ASP A 54 7.97 13.32 8.96
N VAL A 55 7.00 12.40 9.00
CA VAL A 55 7.09 11.11 8.30
C VAL A 55 7.04 11.31 6.79
N LYS A 56 8.08 10.79 6.11
CA LYS A 56 8.24 10.89 4.64
C LYS A 56 8.14 9.56 3.91
N ALA A 57 8.21 8.44 4.63
CA ALA A 57 8.33 7.13 4.01
C ALA A 57 7.70 6.02 4.85
N VAL A 58 7.28 4.95 4.19
CA VAL A 58 6.76 3.73 4.80
C VAL A 58 7.66 2.56 4.38
N SER A 59 8.25 1.88 5.36
CA SER A 59 8.97 0.63 5.10
C SER A 59 8.01 -0.55 5.17
N SER A 60 8.10 -1.45 4.19
CA SER A 60 7.24 -2.62 4.07
C SER A 60 8.06 -3.90 3.95
N GLY A 61 7.65 -4.92 4.70
CA GLY A 61 8.26 -6.26 4.70
C GLY A 61 7.69 -7.20 3.63
N ALA A 62 7.32 -6.69 2.45
CA ALA A 62 6.75 -7.53 1.40
C ALA A 62 7.85 -8.40 0.75
N ILE A 63 7.94 -9.68 1.14
CA ILE A 63 8.90 -10.63 0.58
C ILE A 63 8.32 -11.24 -0.69
N LEU A 64 8.87 -10.85 -1.85
CA LEU A 64 8.52 -11.36 -3.20
C LEU A 64 7.04 -11.21 -3.64
N SER A 65 6.16 -10.67 -2.79
CA SER A 65 4.76 -10.48 -3.11
C SER A 65 4.53 -9.15 -3.85
N THR A 66 4.38 -9.23 -5.18
CA THR A 66 3.93 -8.08 -6.00
C THR A 66 2.54 -7.59 -5.57
N TYR A 67 1.67 -8.51 -5.14
CA TYR A 67 0.37 -8.16 -4.58
C TYR A 67 0.54 -7.19 -3.40
N GLN A 68 1.27 -7.59 -2.36
CA GLN A 68 1.44 -6.75 -1.16
C GLN A 68 2.15 -5.43 -1.47
N ARG A 69 3.19 -5.44 -2.32
CA ARG A 69 3.93 -4.23 -2.69
C ARG A 69 3.02 -3.18 -3.34
N THR A 70 2.27 -3.57 -4.36
CA THR A 70 1.46 -2.61 -5.15
C THR A 70 0.37 -1.94 -4.31
N ARG A 71 -0.17 -2.62 -3.28
CA ARG A 71 -1.17 -2.03 -2.38
C ARG A 71 -0.54 -0.97 -1.49
N VAL A 72 0.62 -1.26 -0.90
CA VAL A 72 1.37 -0.28 -0.11
C VAL A 72 1.80 0.92 -0.97
N GLU A 73 2.28 0.68 -2.18
CA GLU A 73 2.69 1.74 -3.12
C GLU A 73 1.53 2.66 -3.51
N SER A 74 0.35 2.09 -3.80
CA SER A 74 -0.86 2.86 -4.09
C SER A 74 -1.21 3.81 -2.94
N VAL A 75 -1.19 3.31 -1.70
CA VAL A 75 -1.47 4.12 -0.51
C VAL A 75 -0.42 5.21 -0.31
N CYS A 76 0.87 4.86 -0.43
CA CYS A 76 1.97 5.80 -0.28
C CYS A 76 1.92 6.91 -1.34
N SER A 77 1.63 6.57 -2.60
CA SER A 77 1.47 7.53 -3.69
C SER A 77 0.36 8.55 -3.40
N ARG A 78 -0.79 8.10 -2.86
CA ARG A 78 -1.92 8.97 -2.48
C ARG A 78 -1.59 9.90 -1.31
N LEU A 79 -0.73 9.47 -0.39
CA LEU A 79 -0.32 10.25 0.80
C LEU A 79 0.97 11.05 0.61
N GLN A 80 1.54 11.03 -0.61
CA GLN A 80 2.84 11.63 -0.92
C GLN A 80 3.98 11.09 -0.03
N LEU A 81 3.90 9.82 0.33
CA LEU A 81 4.92 9.08 1.09
C LEU A 81 5.76 8.21 0.13
N THR A 82 7.02 8.01 0.48
CA THR A 82 7.91 7.07 -0.25
C THR A 82 7.69 5.64 0.26
N SER A 83 7.32 4.72 -0.63
CA SER A 83 7.28 3.29 -0.30
C SER A 83 8.68 2.67 -0.35
N LEU A 84 9.12 2.10 0.76
CA LEU A 84 10.41 1.40 0.88
C LEU A 84 10.14 -0.10 1.00
N SER A 85 10.31 -0.84 -0.09
CA SER A 85 10.11 -2.29 -0.14
C SER A 85 11.45 -3.01 -0.38
N TYR A 86 12.42 -2.84 0.53
CA TYR A 86 13.80 -3.34 0.35
C TYR A 86 13.92 -4.86 0.19
N LEU A 87 12.94 -5.62 0.71
CA LEU A 87 12.91 -7.08 0.62
C LEU A 87 12.17 -7.59 -0.62
N TRP A 88 11.59 -6.70 -1.42
CA TRP A 88 10.91 -7.08 -2.64
C TRP A 88 11.92 -7.27 -3.76
N ARG A 89 12.02 -8.51 -4.28
CA ARG A 89 12.92 -8.93 -5.38
C ARG A 89 14.32 -8.35 -5.18
N GLY A 90 14.98 -8.81 -4.11
CA GLY A 90 16.25 -8.29 -3.61
C GLY A 90 17.23 -7.83 -4.69
N ILE A 91 17.96 -6.77 -4.35
CA ILE A 91 19.06 -6.02 -4.99
C ILE A 91 19.77 -6.63 -6.23
N LEU A 92 19.77 -7.95 -6.40
CA LEU A 92 20.37 -8.69 -7.52
C LEU A 92 19.55 -8.74 -8.82
N TYR A 93 18.25 -8.44 -8.81
CA TYR A 93 17.47 -8.39 -10.06
C TYR A 93 17.50 -7.02 -10.77
N SER A 94 18.00 -5.97 -10.11
CA SER A 94 18.06 -4.62 -10.68
C SER A 94 19.26 -4.38 -11.61
N GLN A 95 20.16 -5.36 -11.78
CA GLN A 95 21.42 -5.24 -12.56
C GLN A 95 21.54 -6.28 -13.70
N ARG A 96 20.44 -6.89 -14.16
CA ARG A 96 20.47 -7.87 -15.28
C ARG A 96 19.46 -7.54 -16.40
N THR A 97 19.56 -6.34 -16.95
CA THR A 97 18.95 -6.02 -18.26
C THR A 97 19.87 -5.21 -19.18
N LEU A 98 21.18 -5.18 -18.91
CA LEU A 98 22.17 -4.66 -19.85
C LEU A 98 23.46 -5.49 -19.78
N LEU A 99 23.43 -6.69 -20.36
CA LEU A 99 24.56 -7.35 -21.05
C LEU A 99 23.97 -8.25 -22.14
#